data_AF-A0A0C5C262-F1
#
_entry.id   AF-A0A0C5C262-F1
#
_cell.length_a   1.000
_cell.length_b   1.000
_cell.length_c   1.000
_cell.angle_alpha   90.00
_cell.angle_beta   90.00
_cell.angle_gamma   90.00
#
_symmetry.space_group_name_H-M   'P 1'
#
loop_
_entity.id
_entity.type
_entity.pdbx_description
1 polymer ?
#
loop_
_entity_poly.entity_id
_entity_poly.type
_entity_poly.pdbx_seq_one_letter_code
_entity_poly.pdbx_strand_id
1 'polypeptide(L)'
;MKSRKIFSAIILIGFGLYFYLQRFDLTGMKDYFTWPTLLIIVGLAFLGEGYWGRDGESILPGVILVGFGLHFHLAGKIAIWPDNIGVFVLIIAIGFLLRSQKTGDGTFYGLLFLVLSILLLFSDKVMGWFGLVENNVSSLINFWPAVLVVIGVYLLFAKRRGRK
;
A
#
# COMPACT_ATOMS: atom_id res chain seq x y z
N MET A 1 -4.50 27.52 -7.59
CA MET A 1 -3.59 26.42 -8.01
C MET A 1 -2.45 26.35 -7.00
N LYS A 2 -2.54 25.46 -6.00
CA LYS A 2 -1.45 25.28 -5.02
C LYS A 2 -0.26 24.66 -5.76
N SER A 3 0.90 25.31 -5.69
CA SER A 3 2.02 24.93 -6.55
C SER A 3 2.62 23.60 -6.11
N ARG A 4 2.67 22.61 -7.01
CA ARG A 4 3.33 21.29 -6.84
C ARG A 4 4.87 21.37 -6.75
N LYS A 5 5.39 22.47 -6.19
CA LYS A 5 6.82 22.76 -6.11
C LYS A 5 7.55 21.72 -5.27
N ILE A 6 6.91 21.21 -4.22
CA ILE A 6 7.51 20.23 -3.31
C ILE A 6 7.65 18.89 -4.02
N PHE A 7 6.56 18.41 -4.66
CA PHE A 7 6.62 17.21 -5.49
C PHE A 7 7.75 17.29 -6.53
N SER A 8 7.76 18.34 -7.36
CA SER A 8 8.77 18.49 -8.42
C SER A 8 10.20 18.57 -7.87
N ALA A 9 10.41 19.27 -6.75
CA ALA A 9 11.72 19.37 -6.12
C ALA A 9 12.21 18.01 -5.61
N ILE A 10 11.35 17.25 -4.92
CA ILE A 10 11.72 15.92 -4.39
C ILE A 10 12.00 14.95 -5.54
N ILE A 11 11.22 14.98 -6.63
CA ILE A 11 11.49 14.18 -7.83
C ILE A 11 12.87 14.51 -8.40
N LEU A 12 13.16 15.80 -8.63
CA LEU A 12 14.45 16.22 -9.20
C LEU A 12 15.62 15.81 -8.33
N ILE A 13 15.52 16.01 -7.01
CA ILE A 13 16.56 15.61 -6.05
C ILE A 13 16.71 14.09 -6.02
N GLY A 14 15.62 13.35 -5.89
CA GLY A 14 15.64 11.89 -5.74
C GLY A 14 16.16 11.18 -6.99
N PHE A 15 15.65 11.52 -8.17
CA PHE A 15 16.16 10.96 -9.43
C PHE A 15 17.58 11.44 -9.73
N GLY A 16 17.89 12.72 -9.48
CA GLY A 16 19.23 13.25 -9.64
C GLY A 16 20.25 12.48 -8.79
N LEU A 17 19.94 12.26 -7.52
CA LEU A 17 20.78 11.48 -6.61
C LEU A 17 20.86 10.02 -7.03
N TYR A 18 19.75 9.40 -7.44
CA TYR A 18 19.72 8.03 -7.93
C TYR A 18 20.67 7.83 -9.11
N PHE A 19 20.54 8.66 -10.16
CA PHE A 19 21.40 8.55 -11.35
C PHE A 19 22.84 8.94 -11.08
N TYR A 20 23.07 9.90 -10.17
CA TYR A 20 24.41 10.27 -9.76
C TYR A 20 25.11 9.11 -9.08
N LEU A 21 24.49 8.51 -8.05
CA LEU A 21 25.06 7.39 -7.29
C LEU A 21 25.22 6.13 -8.13
N GLN A 22 24.33 5.89 -9.10
CA GLN A 22 24.42 4.75 -10.02
C GLN A 22 25.75 4.75 -10.82
N ARG A 23 26.36 5.92 -11.05
CA ARG A 23 27.64 6.03 -11.78
C ARG A 23 28.87 5.61 -10.98
N PHE A 24 28.80 5.63 -9.65
CA PHE A 24 29.98 5.39 -8.79
C PHE A 24 30.27 3.91 -8.54
N ASP A 25 29.50 2.99 -9.16
CA ASP A 25 29.63 1.53 -9.04
C ASP A 25 29.87 1.03 -7.60
N LEU A 26 29.23 1.68 -6.63
CA LEU A 26 29.46 1.43 -5.22
C LEU A 26 29.09 -0.02 -4.88
N THR A 27 30.07 -0.77 -4.37
CA THR A 27 29.89 -2.16 -3.95
C THR A 27 28.80 -2.23 -2.88
N GLY A 28 27.82 -3.12 -3.05
CA GLY A 28 26.67 -3.25 -2.15
C GLY A 28 25.47 -2.34 -2.45
N MET A 29 25.58 -1.33 -3.32
CA MET A 29 24.44 -0.50 -3.73
C MET A 29 23.73 -0.97 -5.00
N LYS A 30 24.36 -1.90 -5.76
CA LYS A 30 23.83 -2.40 -7.06
C LYS A 30 22.40 -2.93 -6.95
N ASP A 31 22.09 -3.66 -5.89
CA ASP A 31 20.77 -4.27 -5.67
C ASP A 31 19.66 -3.23 -5.42
N TYR A 32 20.05 -1.99 -5.07
CA TYR A 32 19.14 -0.89 -4.81
C TYR A 32 18.91 0.03 -6.02
N PHE A 33 19.66 -0.13 -7.12
CA PHE A 33 19.41 0.59 -8.37
C PHE A 33 18.39 -0.14 -9.25
N THR A 34 17.19 -0.31 -8.69
CA THR A 34 16.09 -1.07 -9.29
C THR A 34 14.80 -0.24 -9.31
N TRP A 35 13.81 -0.68 -10.09
CA TRP A 35 12.51 0.01 -10.20
C TRP A 35 11.76 0.21 -8.86
N PRO A 36 11.87 -0.67 -7.82
CA PRO A 36 11.27 -0.40 -6.51
C PRO A 36 11.82 0.86 -5.85
N THR A 37 13.09 1.20 -6.06
CA THR A 37 13.68 2.45 -5.56
C THR A 37 13.08 3.66 -6.26
N LEU A 38 12.76 3.54 -7.56
CA LEU A 38 12.04 4.60 -8.28
C LEU A 38 10.64 4.80 -7.71
N LEU A 39 9.94 3.71 -7.34
CA LEU A 39 8.66 3.83 -6.62
C LEU A 39 8.81 4.56 -5.29
N ILE A 40 9.85 4.24 -4.52
CA ILE A 40 10.13 4.94 -3.25
C ILE A 40 10.36 6.42 -3.49
N ILE A 41 11.15 6.81 -4.50
CA ILE A 41 11.41 8.22 -4.82
C ILE A 41 10.12 8.96 -5.16
N VAL A 42 9.30 8.40 -6.06
CA VAL A 42 8.03 9.02 -6.46
C VAL A 42 7.04 9.07 -5.29
N GLY A 43 7.00 8.00 -4.49
CA GLY A 43 6.17 7.92 -3.29
C GLY A 43 6.55 8.96 -2.24
N LEU A 44 7.85 9.14 -1.96
CA LEU A 44 8.36 10.19 -1.08
C LEU A 44 7.99 11.59 -1.57
N ALA A 45 8.00 11.80 -2.89
CA ALA A 45 7.54 13.06 -3.49
C ALA A 45 6.05 13.32 -3.22
N PHE A 46 5.20 12.30 -3.37
CA PHE A 46 3.77 12.37 -3.03
C PHE A 46 3.54 12.59 -1.53
N LEU A 47 4.30 11.92 -0.65
CA LEU A 47 4.22 12.13 0.79
C LEU A 47 4.65 13.55 1.19
N GLY A 48 5.71 14.07 0.59
CA GLY A 48 6.17 15.45 0.81
C GLY A 48 5.11 16.47 0.40
N GLU A 49 4.49 16.29 -0.77
CA GLU A 49 3.36 17.12 -1.20
C GLU A 49 2.15 16.97 -0.26
N GLY A 50 1.90 15.74 0.22
CA GLY A 50 0.83 15.41 1.16
C GLY A 50 0.94 16.14 2.48
N TYR A 51 2.10 16.07 3.13
CA TYR A 51 2.32 16.64 4.45
C TYR A 51 2.76 18.10 4.43
N TRP A 52 3.70 18.48 3.57
CA TRP A 52 4.23 19.85 3.49
C TRP A 52 3.50 20.72 2.47
N GLY A 53 3.10 20.16 1.32
CA GLY A 53 2.28 20.86 0.32
C GLY A 53 0.83 21.09 0.76
N ARG A 54 0.42 20.47 1.88
CA ARG A 54 -0.93 20.52 2.43
C ARG A 54 -1.96 20.05 1.38
N ASP A 55 -1.62 18.94 0.71
CA ASP A 55 -2.49 18.23 -0.24
C ASP A 55 -2.72 16.80 0.26
N GLY A 56 -3.58 16.63 1.27
CA GLY A 56 -3.79 15.35 1.93
C GLY A 56 -4.17 14.19 0.99
N GLU A 57 -4.70 14.49 -0.20
CA GLU A 57 -5.00 13.50 -1.24
C GLU A 57 -3.75 12.80 -1.78
N SER A 58 -2.61 13.48 -1.78
CA SER A 58 -1.32 12.93 -2.21
C SER A 58 -0.74 11.90 -1.23
N ILE A 59 -1.26 11.80 0.01
CA ILE A 59 -0.75 10.86 1.02
C ILE A 59 -0.98 9.39 0.58
N LEU A 60 -2.19 9.06 0.11
CA LEU A 60 -2.53 7.69 -0.28
C LEU A 60 -1.60 7.12 -1.37
N PRO A 61 -1.43 7.77 -2.54
CA PRO A 61 -0.50 7.28 -3.54
C PRO A 61 0.95 7.28 -3.04
N GLY A 62 1.33 8.23 -2.17
CA GLY A 62 2.65 8.26 -1.55
C GLY A 62 2.95 7.03 -0.70
N VAL A 63 2.03 6.67 0.20
CA VAL A 63 2.17 5.48 1.06
C VAL A 63 2.20 4.20 0.23
N ILE A 64 1.34 4.09 -0.79
CA ILE A 64 1.29 2.90 -1.65
C ILE A 64 2.62 2.72 -2.38
N LEU A 65 3.15 3.77 -3.02
CA LEU A 65 4.39 3.68 -3.79
C LEU A 65 5.62 3.40 -2.90
N VAL A 66 5.75 4.09 -1.76
CA VAL A 66 6.83 3.82 -0.80
C VAL A 66 6.69 2.42 -0.22
N GLY A 67 5.51 2.05 0.26
CA GLY A 67 5.26 0.75 0.87
C GLY A 67 5.52 -0.40 -0.10
N PHE A 68 5.08 -0.30 -1.35
CA PHE A 68 5.31 -1.34 -2.36
C PHE A 68 6.80 -1.41 -2.72
N GLY A 69 7.45 -0.26 -2.92
CA GLY A 69 8.89 -0.23 -3.18
C GLY A 69 9.71 -0.84 -2.04
N LEU A 70 9.34 -0.56 -0.78
CA LEU A 70 9.94 -1.20 0.39
C LEU A 70 9.64 -2.70 0.42
N HIS A 71 8.38 -3.12 0.20
CA HIS A 71 8.03 -4.53 0.18
C HIS A 71 8.87 -5.29 -0.84
N PHE A 72 9.06 -4.81 -2.07
CA PHE A 72 9.90 -5.47 -3.06
C PHE A 72 11.39 -5.51 -2.70
N HIS A 73 11.87 -4.58 -1.87
CA HIS A 73 13.24 -4.64 -1.35
C HIS A 73 13.42 -5.63 -0.20
N LEU A 74 12.37 -5.88 0.58
CA LEU A 74 12.42 -6.67 1.82
C LEU A 74 11.92 -8.12 1.62
N ALA A 75 10.93 -8.31 0.75
CA ALA A 75 10.34 -9.61 0.44
C ALA A 75 11.40 -10.58 -0.06
N GLY A 76 11.40 -11.80 0.49
CA GLY A 76 12.40 -12.82 0.22
C GLY A 76 13.80 -12.56 0.79
N LYS A 77 14.07 -11.39 1.37
CA LYS A 77 15.40 -11.05 1.95
C LYS A 77 15.41 -11.05 3.47
N ILE A 78 14.29 -10.74 4.12
CA ILE A 78 14.19 -10.67 5.58
C ILE A 78 13.14 -11.68 6.06
N ALA A 79 13.55 -12.62 6.92
CA ALA A 79 12.70 -13.71 7.40
C ALA A 79 11.43 -13.25 8.15
N ILE A 80 11.45 -12.09 8.81
CA ILE A 80 10.28 -11.54 9.53
C ILE A 80 9.29 -10.81 8.62
N TRP A 81 9.70 -10.46 7.39
CA TRP A 81 8.85 -9.70 6.48
C TRP A 81 7.94 -10.66 5.70
N PRO A 82 6.60 -10.51 5.76
CA PRO A 82 5.70 -11.42 5.06
C PRO A 82 5.82 -11.26 3.54
N ASP A 83 5.83 -12.37 2.82
CA ASP A 83 5.85 -12.42 1.36
C ASP A 83 4.52 -12.96 0.83
N ASN A 84 3.44 -12.21 1.09
CA ASN A 84 2.10 -12.55 0.64
C ASN A 84 1.28 -11.28 0.33
N ILE A 85 0.14 -11.48 -0.33
CA ILE A 85 -0.72 -10.38 -0.80
C ILE A 85 -1.27 -9.50 0.33
N GLY A 86 -1.35 -10.03 1.55
CA GLY A 86 -1.83 -9.31 2.73
C GLY A 86 -1.02 -8.06 3.05
N VAL A 87 0.28 -8.03 2.73
CA VAL A 87 1.13 -6.85 2.92
C VAL A 87 0.72 -5.69 2.02
N PHE A 88 0.36 -5.96 0.76
CA PHE A 88 -0.12 -4.92 -0.15
C PHE A 88 -1.43 -4.32 0.34
N VAL A 89 -2.35 -5.17 0.83
CA VAL A 89 -3.62 -4.70 1.43
C VAL A 89 -3.36 -3.89 2.70
N LEU A 90 -2.39 -4.30 3.53
CA LEU A 90 -1.97 -3.55 4.72
C LEU A 90 -1.43 -2.16 4.36
N ILE A 91 -0.58 -2.07 3.34
CA ILE A 91 -0.03 -0.80 2.86
C ILE A 91 -1.15 0.13 2.38
N ILE A 92 -2.14 -0.40 1.65
CA ILE A 92 -3.32 0.37 1.22
C ILE A 92 -4.13 0.84 2.45
N ALA A 93 -4.33 -0.03 3.44
CA ALA A 93 -5.02 0.32 4.68
C ALA A 93 -4.32 1.47 5.43
N ILE A 94 -3.00 1.38 5.60
CA ILE A 94 -2.18 2.45 6.19
C ILE A 94 -2.31 3.74 5.38
N GLY A 95 -2.28 3.65 4.05
CA GLY A 95 -2.46 4.80 3.16
C GLY A 95 -3.79 5.52 3.39
N PHE A 96 -4.89 4.78 3.49
CA PHE A 96 -6.21 5.36 3.80
C PHE A 96 -6.28 5.97 5.19
N LEU A 97 -5.70 5.32 6.21
CA LEU A 97 -5.69 5.82 7.58
C LEU A 97 -4.82 7.08 7.75
N LEU A 98 -3.66 7.14 7.08
CA LEU A 98 -2.81 8.32 7.10
C LEU A 98 -3.42 9.49 6.31
N ARG A 99 -4.05 9.19 5.17
CA ARG A 99 -4.83 10.19 4.41
C ARG A 99 -5.98 10.72 5.26
N SER A 100 -6.76 9.86 5.92
CA SER A 100 -7.94 10.29 6.68
C SER A 100 -7.62 11.17 7.88
N GLN A 101 -6.44 11.01 8.49
CA GLN A 101 -5.96 11.95 9.51
C GLN A 101 -5.77 13.37 8.98
N LYS A 102 -5.58 13.54 7.66
CA LYS A 102 -5.34 14.84 7.04
C LYS A 102 -6.52 15.41 6.27
N THR A 103 -7.34 14.56 5.67
CA THR A 103 -8.53 14.96 4.92
C THR A 103 -9.81 14.88 5.74
N GLY A 104 -9.81 14.15 6.86
CA GLY A 104 -11.02 13.82 7.63
C GLY A 104 -11.88 12.74 6.99
N ASP A 105 -11.47 12.17 5.84
CA ASP A 105 -12.25 11.22 5.06
C ASP A 105 -11.45 9.96 4.71
N GLY A 106 -12.11 8.81 4.73
CA GLY A 106 -11.53 7.52 4.36
C GLY A 106 -11.21 6.56 5.51
N THR A 107 -11.51 6.92 6.76
CA THR A 107 -11.26 6.03 7.94
C THR A 107 -12.01 4.71 7.83
N PHE A 108 -13.25 4.72 7.33
CA PHE A 108 -14.03 3.49 7.12
C PHE A 108 -13.30 2.53 6.16
N TYR A 109 -12.84 3.04 5.00
CA TYR A 109 -12.09 2.24 4.03
C TYR A 109 -10.75 1.77 4.60
N GLY A 110 -10.04 2.63 5.33
CA GLY A 110 -8.80 2.26 6.02
C GLY A 110 -8.99 1.11 7.00
N LEU A 111 -10.04 1.16 7.82
CA LEU A 111 -10.35 0.09 8.78
C LEU A 111 -10.80 -1.20 8.07
N LEU A 112 -11.62 -1.08 7.01
CA LEU A 112 -12.05 -2.22 6.20
C LEU A 112 -10.86 -2.96 5.59
N PHE A 113 -9.94 -2.23 4.94
CA PHE A 113 -8.73 -2.82 4.38
C PHE A 113 -7.79 -3.33 5.47
N LEU A 114 -7.74 -2.69 6.65
CA LEU A 114 -6.92 -3.17 7.76
C LEU A 114 -7.39 -4.54 8.24
N VAL A 115 -8.69 -4.71 8.49
CA VAL A 115 -9.28 -6.01 8.86
C VAL A 115 -8.98 -7.05 7.78
N LEU A 116 -9.19 -6.70 6.51
CA LEU A 116 -8.89 -7.60 5.40
C LEU A 116 -7.41 -8.01 5.36
N SER A 117 -6.50 -7.07 5.58
CA SER A 117 -5.05 -7.34 5.58
C SER A 117 -4.65 -8.29 6.71
N ILE A 118 -5.25 -8.15 7.90
CA ILE A 118 -5.00 -9.02 9.04
C ILE A 118 -5.50 -10.44 8.72
N LEU A 119 -6.69 -10.58 8.16
CA LEU A 119 -7.23 -11.89 7.76
C LEU A 119 -6.34 -12.58 6.72
N LEU A 120 -5.78 -11.81 5.77
CA LEU A 120 -4.88 -12.35 4.74
C LEU A 120 -3.48 -12.66 5.27
N LEU A 121 -2.92 -11.83 6.15
CA LEU A 121 -1.59 -12.04 6.71
C LEU A 121 -1.53 -13.22 7.67
N PHE A 122 -2.64 -13.52 8.36
CA PHE A 122 -2.72 -14.57 9.37
C PHE A 122 -3.69 -15.68 8.97
N SER A 123 -3.92 -15.88 7.66
CA SER A 123 -4.91 -16.83 7.14
C SER A 123 -4.77 -18.23 7.73
N ASP A 124 -3.55 -18.73 7.88
CA ASP A 124 -3.27 -20.07 8.41
C ASP A 124 -3.72 -20.20 9.87
N LYS A 125 -3.49 -19.16 10.68
CA LYS A 125 -3.92 -19.12 12.09
C LYS A 125 -5.43 -18.98 12.20
N VAL A 126 -6.03 -18.13 11.36
CA VAL A 126 -7.48 -17.96 11.30
C VAL A 126 -8.15 -19.28 10.96
N MET A 127 -7.64 -20.02 9.96
CA MET A 127 -8.15 -21.34 9.61
C MET A 127 -8.03 -22.34 10.76
N GLY A 128 -6.91 -22.31 11.51
CA GLY A 128 -6.72 -23.13 12.71
C GLY A 128 -7.74 -22.85 13.81
N TRP A 129 -8.12 -21.58 14.04
CA TRP A 129 -9.14 -21.22 15.03
C TRP A 129 -10.55 -21.70 14.66
N PHE A 130 -10.87 -21.75 13.37
CA PHE A 130 -12.19 -22.20 12.91
C PHE A 130 -12.31 -23.73 12.77
N GLY A 131 -11.28 -24.52 13.13
CA GLY A 131 -11.32 -25.99 13.02
C GLY A 131 -11.44 -26.50 11.58
N LEU A 132 -11.17 -25.63 10.60
CA LEU A 132 -11.37 -25.87 9.17
C LEU A 132 -10.26 -26.70 8.50
N VAL A 133 -9.35 -27.25 9.32
CA VAL A 133 -8.20 -28.04 8.86
C VAL A 133 -8.62 -29.46 8.42
N GLU A 134 -9.79 -29.93 8.83
CA GLU A 134 -10.28 -31.28 8.48
C GLU A 134 -11.19 -31.29 7.23
N ASN A 135 -10.56 -31.59 6.09
CA ASN A 135 -11.07 -32.39 4.97
C ASN A 135 -12.09 -31.84 3.94
N ASN A 136 -12.60 -30.60 3.96
CA ASN A 136 -13.48 -30.12 2.86
C ASN A 136 -13.41 -28.61 2.51
N VAL A 137 -12.33 -27.91 2.86
CA VAL A 137 -12.34 -26.42 2.88
C VAL A 137 -11.62 -25.75 1.68
N SER A 138 -11.02 -26.53 0.78
CA SER A 138 -10.34 -25.99 -0.42
C SER A 138 -11.24 -25.11 -1.29
N SER A 139 -12.55 -25.39 -1.34
CA SER A 139 -13.53 -24.61 -2.11
C SER A 139 -13.86 -23.24 -1.50
N LEU A 140 -13.86 -23.13 -0.16
CA LEU A 140 -14.12 -21.86 0.55
C LEU A 140 -12.93 -20.90 0.47
N ILE A 141 -11.70 -21.44 0.46
CA ILE A 141 -10.46 -20.67 0.32
C ILE A 141 -10.37 -19.96 -1.05
N ASN A 142 -11.00 -20.48 -2.09
CA ASN A 142 -11.01 -19.83 -3.41
C ASN A 142 -12.11 -18.77 -3.57
N PHE A 143 -13.03 -18.62 -2.60
CA PHE A 143 -14.22 -17.79 -2.76
C PHE A 143 -14.09 -16.37 -2.17
N TRP A 144 -13.12 -16.11 -1.29
CA TRP A 144 -12.94 -14.78 -0.68
C TRP A 144 -12.75 -13.63 -1.71
N PRO A 145 -12.11 -13.81 -2.89
CA PRO A 145 -12.05 -12.74 -3.89
C PRO A 145 -13.43 -12.38 -4.43
N ALA A 146 -14.33 -13.37 -4.60
CA ALA A 146 -15.71 -13.12 -5.04
C ALA A 146 -16.50 -12.32 -4.01
N VAL A 147 -16.31 -12.60 -2.71
CA VAL A 147 -16.90 -11.81 -1.62
C VAL A 147 -16.45 -10.35 -1.69
N LEU A 148 -15.15 -10.10 -1.92
CA LEU A 148 -14.64 -8.74 -2.09
C LEU A 148 -15.24 -8.02 -3.31
N VAL A 149 -15.40 -8.72 -4.43
CA VAL A 149 -16.07 -8.18 -5.62
C VAL A 149 -17.51 -7.79 -5.28
N VAL A 150 -18.27 -8.66 -4.62
CA VAL A 150 -19.66 -8.39 -4.22
C VAL A 150 -19.74 -7.18 -3.27
N ILE A 151 -18.86 -7.10 -2.26
CA ILE A 151 -18.80 -5.97 -1.34
C ILE A 151 -18.48 -4.68 -2.10
N GLY A 152 -17.49 -4.70 -3.00
CA GLY A 152 -17.11 -3.54 -3.82
C GLY A 152 -18.27 -3.07 -4.70
N VAL A 153 -18.94 -3.99 -5.39
CA VAL A 153 -20.13 -3.72 -6.19
C VAL A 153 -21.26 -3.14 -5.34
N TYR A 154 -21.56 -3.75 -4.19
CA TYR A 154 -22.58 -3.25 -3.27
C TYR A 154 -22.29 -1.82 -2.81
N LEU A 155 -21.05 -1.50 -2.43
CA LEU A 155 -20.65 -0.16 -2.00
C LEU A 155 -20.81 0.89 -3.12
N LEU A 156 -20.52 0.52 -4.38
CA LEU A 156 -20.73 1.41 -5.54
C LEU A 156 -22.20 1.78 -5.73
N PHE A 157 -23.12 0.84 -5.51
CA PHE A 157 -24.56 1.05 -5.72
C PHE A 157 -25.30 1.57 -4.48
N ALA A 158 -24.86 1.23 -3.26
CA ALA A 158 -25.47 1.70 -2.02
C ALA A 158 -25.40 3.22 -1.88
N LYS A 159 -24.29 3.85 -2.31
CA LYS A 159 -24.12 5.31 -2.27
C LYS A 159 -25.09 6.06 -3.20
N ARG A 160 -25.66 5.40 -4.21
CA ARG A 160 -26.69 6.00 -5.10
C ARG A 160 -28.07 6.04 -4.46
N ARG A 161 -28.36 5.23 -3.44
CA ARG A 161 -29.67 5.22 -2.74
C ARG A 161 -29.78 6.25 -1.62
N GLY A 162 -28.67 6.69 -1.01
CA GLY A 162 -28.64 7.68 0.08
C GLY A 162 -28.61 9.15 -0.34
N ARG A 163 -28.87 9.46 -1.62
CA ARG A 163 -28.96 10.82 -2.17
C ARG A 163 -30.38 11.19 -2.66
N LYS A 164 -31.41 10.50 -2.17
CA LYS A 164 -32.81 10.85 -2.39
C LYS A 164 -33.39 11.50 -1.14
#